data_AF-A0A3M0Y4Y5-F1
#
_entry.id   AF-A0A3M0Y4Y5-F1
#
_cell.length_a   1.000
_cell.length_b   1.000
_cell.length_c   1.000
_cell.angle_alpha   90.00
_cell.angle_beta   90.00
_cell.angle_gamma   90.00
#
_symmetry.space_group_name_H-M   'P 1'
#
loop_
_entity.id
_entity.type
_entity.pdbx_description
1 polymer ?
#
loop_
_entity_poly.entity_id
_entity_poly.type
_entity_poly.pdbx_seq_one_letter_code
_entity_poly.pdbx_strand_id
1 'polypeptide(L)' 'MAVALRDERWQPFPGLYSAALLSTVRTHLAQGRRSLAPLLEAHALAVPVQPGALLDVNMPADLDRAKMAIDRRC' A
#
# COMPACT_ATOMS: atom_id res chain seq x y z
N MET A 1 -4.19 1.33 12.00
CA MET A 1 -3.55 1.99 10.84
C MET A 1 -4.61 2.18 9.77
N ALA A 2 -4.50 3.16 8.88
CA ALA A 2 -5.44 3.35 7.77
C ALA A 2 -4.68 3.20 6.45
N VAL A 3 -5.10 2.26 5.61
CA VAL A 3 -4.31 1.81 4.46
C VAL A 3 -5.21 1.69 3.24
N ALA A 4 -4.70 2.11 2.08
CA ALA A 4 -5.46 2.03 0.84
C ALA A 4 -5.78 0.57 0.46
N LEU A 5 -7.00 0.34 -0.02
CA LEU A 5 -7.46 -0.94 -0.56
C LEU A 5 -7.89 -0.73 -2.02
N ARG A 6 -7.14 -1.34 -2.96
CA ARG A 6 -7.39 -1.26 -4.41
C ARG A 6 -7.63 -2.67 -4.93
N ASP A 7 -8.77 -2.90 -5.58
CA ASP A 7 -9.12 -4.20 -6.17
C ASP A 7 -8.95 -5.37 -5.17
N GLU A 8 -9.47 -5.19 -3.95
CA GLU A 8 -9.36 -6.14 -2.82
C GLU A 8 -7.92 -6.40 -2.33
N ARG A 9 -6.93 -5.67 -2.83
CA ARG A 9 -5.53 -5.77 -2.40
C ARG A 9 -5.12 -4.58 -1.56
N TRP A 10 -4.53 -4.88 -0.41
CA TRP A 10 -3.92 -3.88 0.44
C TRP A 10 -2.76 -3.20 -0.26
N GLN A 11 -2.74 -1.88 -0.21
CA GLN A 11 -1.66 -1.02 -0.67
C GLN A 11 -1.02 -0.37 0.56
N PRO A 12 -0.10 -1.08 1.26
CA PRO A 12 0.54 -0.55 2.48
C PRO A 12 1.24 0.79 2.24
N PHE A 13 1.64 1.05 0.99
CA PHE A 13 2.22 2.32 0.59
C PHE A 13 1.37 2.89 -0.54
N PRO A 14 0.70 4.04 -0.34
CA PRO A 14 0.71 4.92 0.83
C PRO A 14 -0.25 4.48 1.97
N GLY A 15 0.07 4.87 3.22
CA GLY A 15 -0.77 4.61 4.40
C GLY A 15 -0.47 5.50 5.61
N LEU A 16 -1.43 5.57 6.55
CA LEU A 16 -1.30 6.28 7.82
C LEU A 16 -1.06 5.29 8.96
N TYR A 17 0.08 5.47 9.64
CA TYR A 17 0.57 4.57 10.68
C TYR A 17 0.71 5.29 12.02
N SER A 18 0.19 4.67 13.08
CA SER A 18 0.41 5.15 14.45
C SER A 18 1.75 4.66 14.98
N ALA A 19 2.49 5.53 15.68
CA ALA A 19 3.73 5.17 16.37
C ALA A 19 3.53 4.03 17.39
N ALA A 20 2.32 3.87 17.93
CA ALA A 20 1.99 2.78 18.85
C ALA A 20 2.19 1.37 18.25
N LEU A 21 2.23 1.25 16.92
CA LEU A 21 2.42 -0.01 16.21
C LEU A 21 3.90 -0.43 16.08
N LEU A 22 4.84 0.44 16.46
CA LEU A 22 6.28 0.20 16.29
C LEU A 22 6.75 -1.09 16.98
N SER A 23 6.28 -1.34 18.21
CA SER A 23 6.63 -2.56 18.96
C SER A 23 6.11 -3.81 18.23
N THR A 24 4.86 -3.79 17.78
CA THR A 24 4.25 -4.89 17.01
C THR A 24 5.03 -5.18 15.72
N VAL A 25 5.38 -4.15 14.95
CA VAL A 25 6.16 -4.31 13.72
C VAL A 25 7.55 -4.88 14.02
N ARG A 26 8.23 -4.41 15.06
CA ARG A 26 9.54 -4.94 15.47
C ARG A 26 9.46 -6.42 15.85
N THR A 27 8.47 -6.81 16.65
CA THR A 27 8.26 -8.22 17.02
C THR A 27 7.99 -9.09 15.79
N HIS A 28 7.15 -8.62 14.86
CA HIS A 28 6.86 -9.32 13.61
C HIS A 28 8.12 -9.57 12.78
N LEU A 29 8.97 -8.54 12.63
CA LEU A 29 10.25 -8.65 11.93
C LEU A 29 11.25 -9.56 12.67
N ALA A 30 11.31 -9.50 14.00
CA ALA A 30 12.19 -10.34 14.81
C ALA A 30 11.85 -11.84 14.69
N GLN A 31 10.58 -12.17 14.37
CA GLN A 31 10.14 -13.53 14.05
C GLN A 31 10.45 -13.94 12.60
N GLY A 32 11.20 -13.13 11.84
CA GLY A 32 11.56 -13.39 10.44
C GLY A 32 10.43 -13.13 9.44
N ARG A 33 9.30 -12.55 9.87
CA ARG A 33 8.14 -12.31 9.00
C ARG A 33 8.34 -11.01 8.22
N ARG A 34 8.44 -11.10 6.89
CA ARG A 34 8.67 -9.95 6.00
C ARG A 34 7.41 -9.39 5.35
N SER A 35 6.34 -10.18 5.27
CA SER A 35 5.05 -9.72 4.75
C SER A 35 4.31 -8.90 5.79
N LEU A 36 3.82 -7.71 5.43
CA LEU A 36 2.95 -6.91 6.28
C LEU A 36 1.48 -7.38 6.24
N ALA A 37 1.10 -8.25 5.31
CA ALA A 37 -0.29 -8.69 5.14
C ALA A 37 -0.97 -9.13 6.46
N PRO A 38 -0.33 -9.95 7.32
CA PRO A 38 -0.96 -10.36 8.59
C PRO A 38 -1.20 -9.18 9.55
N LEU A 39 -0.33 -8.17 9.53
CA LEU A 39 -0.50 -6.97 10.37
C LEU A 39 -1.59 -6.05 9.82
N LEU A 40 -1.75 -6.02 8.50
CA LEU A 40 -2.80 -5.26 7.84
C LEU A 40 -4.16 -5.89 8.11
N GLU A 41 -4.29 -7.20 7.95
CA GLU A 41 -5.52 -7.94 8.24
C GLU A 41 -5.96 -7.79 9.71
N ALA A 42 -5.01 -7.75 10.65
CA ALA A 42 -5.33 -7.64 12.08
C ALA A 42 -5.61 -6.20 12.56
N HIS A 43 -5.05 -5.18 11.91
CA HIS A 43 -4.99 -3.82 12.49
C HIS A 43 -5.29 -2.67 11.51
N ALA A 44 -5.51 -2.95 10.23
CA ALA A 44 -5.77 -1.92 9.23
C ALA A 44 -7.28 -1.65 9.07
N LEU A 45 -7.57 -0.36 8.95
CA LEU A 45 -8.81 0.15 8.39
C LEU A 45 -8.62 0.28 6.87
N ALA A 46 -9.50 -0.34 6.09
CA ALA A 46 -9.53 -0.21 4.65
C ALA A 46 -9.98 1.20 4.24
N VAL A 47 -9.17 1.87 3.43
CA VAL A 47 -9.52 3.14 2.80
C VAL A 47 -9.73 2.88 1.31
N PRO A 48 -10.98 2.91 0.80
CA PRO A 48 -11.22 2.70 -0.61
C PRO A 48 -10.59 3.83 -1.42
N VAL A 49 -9.92 3.47 -2.51
CA VAL A 49 -9.27 4.42 -3.42
C VAL A 49 -9.98 4.44 -4.76
N GLN A 50 -10.07 5.63 -5.36
CA GLN A 50 -10.64 5.79 -6.69
C GLN A 50 -9.79 5.06 -7.74
N PRO A 51 -10.40 4.49 -8.79
CA PRO A 51 -9.65 3.89 -9.89
C PRO A 51 -8.63 4.87 -10.48
N GLY A 52 -7.38 4.43 -10.60
CA GLY A 52 -6.28 5.25 -11.13
C GLY A 52 -5.76 6.34 -10.19
N ALA A 53 -6.17 6.38 -8.92
CA ALA A 53 -5.57 7.29 -7.92
C ALA A 53 -4.16 6.86 -7.51
N LEU A 54 -3.86 5.55 -7.58
CA LEU A 54 -2.56 4.97 -7.28
C LEU A 54 -2.04 4.22 -8.51
N LEU A 55 -0.81 4.54 -8.91
CA LEU A 55 -0.08 3.89 -10.00
C LEU A 55 1.20 3.28 -9.44
N ASP A 56 1.36 1.97 -9.62
CA ASP A 56 2.58 1.27 -9.23
C ASP A 56 3.52 1.20 -10.43
N VAL A 57 4.76 1.66 -10.23
CA VAL A 57 5.82 1.61 -11.25
C VAL A 57 6.93 0.71 -10.72
N ASN A 58 6.93 -0.54 -11.15
CA ASN A 58 7.89 -1.56 -10.71
C ASN A 58 8.84 -1.97 -11.84
N MET A 59 8.40 -1.86 -13.08
CA MET A 59 9.13 -2.24 -14.29
C MET A 59 9.15 -1.09 -15.30
N PRO A 60 10.11 -1.05 -16.25
CA PRO A 60 10.16 -0.02 -17.28
C PRO A 60 8.86 0.14 -18.07
N ALA A 61 8.16 -0.96 -18.39
CA ALA A 61 6.87 -0.93 -19.11
C ALA A 61 5.75 -0.23 -18.32
N ASP A 62 5.89 -0.08 -17.00
CA ASP A 62 4.92 0.66 -16.18
C ASP A 62 5.01 2.17 -16.42
N LEU A 63 6.17 2.67 -16.88
CA LEU A 63 6.38 4.08 -17.17
C LEU A 63 5.52 4.55 -18.35
N ASP A 64 5.39 3.74 -19.40
CA ASP A 64 4.54 4.07 -20.55
C ASP A 64 3.07 4.18 -20.12
N ARG A 65 2.62 3.26 -19.25
CA ARG A 65 1.27 3.29 -18.67
C ARG A 65 1.06 4.52 -17.79
N ALA A 66 2.04 4.86 -16.96
CA ALA A 66 1.99 6.05 -16.12
C ALA A 66 1.95 7.33 -16.98
N LYS A 67 2.76 7.40 -18.04
CA LYS A 67 2.78 8.52 -19.00
C LYS A 67 1.42 8.70 -19.66
N MET A 68 0.84 7.63 -20.20
CA MET A 68 -0.50 7.68 -20.81
C MET A 68 -1.57 8.15 -19.81
N ALA A 69 -1.48 7.76 -18.54
CA ALA A 69 -2.41 8.17 -17.50
C ALA A 69 -2.29 9.66 -17.14
N ILE A 70 -1.07 10.22 -17.19
CA ILE A 70 -0.81 11.66 -16.98
C ILE A 70 -1.31 12.46 -18.19
N ASP A 71 -0.95 12.05 -19.41
CA ASP A 71 -1.29 12.76 -20.64
C ASP A 71 -2.82 12.85 -20.87
N ARG A 72 -3.62 11.94 -20.30
CA ARG A 72 -5.10 11.99 -20.34
C ARG A 72 -5.74 12.98 -19.35
N ARG A 73 -4.96 13.53 -18.40
CA ARG A 73 -5.42 14.43 -17.36
C ARG A 73 -5.03 15.89 -17.60
N CYS A 74 -4.15 16.16 -18.57
CA CYS A 74 -3.74 17.48 -19.03
C CYS A 74 -4.55 17.88 -20.28
#